data_AF-A0A177J8H9-F1
#
_entry.id   AF-A0A177J8H9-F1
#
_cell.length_a   1.000
_cell.length_b   1.000
_cell.length_c   1.000
_cell.angle_alpha   90.00
_cell.angle_beta   90.00
_cell.angle_gamma   90.00
#
_symmetry.space_group_name_H-M   'P 1'
#
loop_
_entity.id
_entity.type
_entity.pdbx_description
1 polymer ?
#
loop_
_entity_poly.entity_id
_entity_poly.type
_entity_poly.pdbx_seq_one_letter_code
_entity_poly.pdbx_strand_id
1 'polypeptide(L)'
;MMRIARDIGAPIDLEPSRQLTGTEGMLLLEQANLLIAGTNVSGSETREKLAQMGDSHGLDLLLLRSGAWPQSLDIHFHRRREWLVDYRSAWFDDRLWFMPMLEDGQPGVRASTEGLILFPCTSQKMLPFAGRWAA
;
A
#
# COMPACT_ATOMS: atom_id res chain seq x y z
N MET A 1 10.51 -0.13 0.89
CA MET A 1 9.86 -1.18 0.07
C MET A 1 10.05 -2.57 0.68
N MET A 2 11.27 -3.09 0.73
CA MET A 2 11.57 -4.44 1.28
C MET A 2 11.04 -4.67 2.71
N ARG A 3 11.17 -3.68 3.61
CA ARG A 3 10.61 -3.77 4.98
C ARG A 3 9.10 -4.03 4.95
N ILE A 4 8.33 -3.21 4.23
CA ILE A 4 6.87 -3.38 4.10
C ILE A 4 6.54 -4.75 3.51
N ALA A 5 7.22 -5.19 2.44
CA ALA A 5 6.99 -6.50 1.85
C ALA A 5 7.18 -7.64 2.86
N ARG A 6 8.24 -7.58 3.67
CA ARG A 6 8.51 -8.55 4.75
C ARG A 6 7.47 -8.49 5.86
N ASP A 7 7.07 -7.28 6.26
CA ASP A 7 6.08 -7.05 7.30
C ASP A 7 4.68 -7.58 6.89
N ILE A 8 4.37 -7.64 5.59
CA ILE A 8 3.16 -8.29 5.06
C ILE A 8 3.25 -9.82 5.16
N GLY A 9 4.46 -10.38 4.96
CA GLY A 9 4.75 -11.80 5.18
C GLY A 9 4.41 -12.74 4.02
N ALA A 10 3.89 -12.24 2.90
CA ALA A 10 3.70 -13.06 1.70
C ALA A 10 5.06 -13.35 1.01
N PRO A 11 5.18 -14.44 0.24
CA PRO A 11 6.33 -14.67 -0.63
C PRO A 11 6.58 -13.47 -1.55
N ILE A 12 7.85 -13.06 -1.65
CA ILE A 12 8.25 -11.86 -2.40
C ILE A 12 8.96 -12.30 -3.68
N ASP A 13 8.39 -11.97 -4.83
CA ASP A 13 9.11 -11.98 -6.10
C ASP A 13 9.86 -10.64 -6.27
N LEU A 14 11.17 -10.74 -6.44
CA LEU A 14 12.08 -9.60 -6.58
C LEU A 14 12.28 -9.18 -8.04
N GLU A 15 11.85 -10.01 -9.00
CA GLU A 15 12.02 -9.77 -10.43
C GLU A 15 10.70 -10.01 -11.19
N PRO A 16 9.59 -9.34 -10.81
CA PRO A 16 8.30 -9.52 -11.46
C PRO A 16 8.34 -9.19 -12.96
N SER A 17 9.29 -8.39 -13.41
CA SER A 17 9.46 -8.00 -14.82
C SER A 17 9.77 -9.17 -15.76
N ARG A 18 10.17 -10.34 -15.23
CA ARG A 18 10.32 -11.57 -16.02
C ARG A 18 8.98 -12.09 -16.55
N GLN A 19 7.88 -11.73 -15.90
CA GLN A 19 6.53 -12.22 -16.19
C GLN A 19 5.55 -11.08 -16.51
N LEU A 20 5.79 -9.89 -15.92
CA LEU A 20 4.92 -8.72 -16.00
C LEU A 20 5.70 -7.49 -16.49
N THR A 21 5.66 -7.23 -17.79
CA THR A 21 6.34 -6.07 -18.41
C THR A 21 5.98 -4.76 -17.71
N GLY A 22 6.98 -3.89 -17.46
CA GLY A 22 6.76 -2.59 -16.84
C GLY A 22 6.87 -2.57 -15.30
N THR A 23 7.15 -3.72 -14.69
CA THR A 23 7.32 -3.86 -13.23
C THR A 23 8.79 -3.79 -12.79
N GLU A 24 9.67 -3.19 -13.60
CA GLU A 24 11.09 -3.09 -13.29
C GLU A 24 11.32 -2.31 -11.98
N GLY A 25 12.08 -2.92 -11.06
CA GLY A 25 12.36 -2.32 -9.75
C GLY A 25 11.20 -2.35 -8.76
N MET A 26 10.12 -3.08 -9.06
CA MET A 26 8.99 -3.30 -8.15
C MET A 26 9.12 -4.66 -7.45
N LEU A 27 8.37 -4.84 -6.35
CA LEU A 27 8.23 -6.14 -5.68
C LEU A 27 6.83 -6.67 -5.90
N LEU A 28 6.69 -7.95 -6.23
CA LEU A 28 5.39 -8.60 -6.34
C LEU A 28 5.20 -9.57 -5.17
N LEU A 29 4.05 -9.46 -4.51
CA LEU A 29 3.56 -10.41 -3.54
C LEU A 29 2.38 -11.13 -4.19
N GLU A 30 2.69 -12.15 -4.99
CA GLU A 30 1.72 -12.81 -5.88
C GLU A 30 0.53 -13.39 -5.09
N GLN A 31 0.80 -14.05 -3.96
CA GLN A 31 -0.25 -14.59 -3.08
C GLN A 31 -1.19 -13.50 -2.53
N ALA A 32 -0.65 -12.31 -2.27
CA ALA A 32 -1.40 -11.17 -1.77
C ALA A 32 -2.05 -10.36 -2.90
N ASN A 33 -1.85 -10.75 -4.17
CA ASN A 33 -2.31 -10.04 -5.35
C ASN A 33 -1.88 -8.55 -5.33
N LEU A 34 -0.63 -8.31 -4.93
CA LEU A 34 -0.15 -6.99 -4.54
C LEU A 34 1.21 -6.68 -5.17
N LEU A 35 1.31 -5.53 -5.83
CA LEU A 35 2.56 -5.00 -6.35
C LEU A 35 2.98 -3.77 -5.54
N ILE A 36 4.26 -3.71 -5.19
CA ILE A 36 4.83 -2.65 -4.36
C ILE A 36 5.85 -1.90 -5.20
N ALA A 37 5.63 -0.60 -5.36
CA ALA A 37 6.50 0.30 -6.09
C ALA A 37 7.06 1.39 -5.18
N GLY A 38 8.24 1.91 -5.53
CA GLY A 38 8.81 3.10 -4.93
C GLY A 38 8.78 4.26 -5.92
N THR A 39 8.47 5.47 -5.45
CA THR A 39 8.58 6.68 -6.25
C THR A 39 9.24 7.79 -5.45
N ASN A 40 10.19 8.49 -6.06
CA ASN A 40 10.71 9.78 -5.57
C ASN A 40 9.90 10.98 -6.09
N VAL A 41 8.97 10.75 -7.02
CA VAL A 41 8.16 11.79 -7.65
C VAL A 41 6.69 11.59 -7.26
N SER A 42 6.10 12.61 -6.64
CA SER A 42 4.66 12.68 -6.34
C SER A 42 3.85 13.19 -7.55
N GLY A 43 4.13 12.67 -8.75
CA GLY A 43 3.47 13.10 -9.98
C GLY A 43 2.19 12.30 -10.25
N SER A 44 1.09 12.97 -10.59
CA SER A 44 -0.18 12.32 -10.96
C SER A 44 -0.01 11.35 -12.13
N GLU A 45 0.83 11.69 -13.12
CA GLU A 45 1.09 10.86 -14.30
C GLU A 45 1.73 9.51 -13.94
N THR A 46 2.71 9.50 -13.03
CA THR A 46 3.32 8.24 -12.55
C THR A 46 2.29 7.37 -11.85
N ARG A 47 1.45 7.98 -11.01
CA ARG A 47 0.39 7.27 -10.27
C ARG A 47 -0.63 6.65 -11.22
N GLU A 48 -1.06 7.38 -12.25
CA GLU A 48 -2.02 6.88 -13.25
C GLU A 48 -1.44 5.72 -14.07
N LYS A 49 -0.19 5.83 -14.52
CA LYS A 49 0.49 4.75 -15.26
C LYS A 49 0.59 3.48 -14.43
N LEU A 50 0.96 3.62 -13.15
CA LEU A 50 1.01 2.48 -12.23
C LEU A 50 -0.37 1.89 -11.99
N ALA A 51 -1.40 2.72 -11.78
CA ALA A 51 -2.78 2.25 -11.63
C ALA A 51 -3.25 1.44 -12.85
N GLN A 52 -3.00 1.94 -14.06
CA GLN A 52 -3.36 1.24 -15.30
C GLN A 52 -2.66 -0.12 -15.40
N MET A 53 -1.40 -0.21 -15.00
CA MET A 53 -0.65 -1.46 -14.97
C MET A 53 -1.21 -2.43 -13.92
N GLY A 54 -1.50 -1.95 -12.71
CA GLY A 54 -2.18 -2.75 -11.68
C GLY A 54 -3.52 -3.28 -12.18
N ASP A 55 -4.33 -2.41 -12.79
CA ASP A 55 -5.63 -2.76 -13.36
C ASP A 55 -5.51 -3.80 -14.49
N SER A 56 -4.53 -3.69 -15.38
CA SER A 56 -4.35 -4.63 -16.49
C SER A 56 -3.91 -6.02 -16.04
N HIS A 57 -3.23 -6.11 -14.90
CA HIS A 57 -2.79 -7.37 -14.31
C HIS A 57 -3.70 -7.86 -13.16
N GLY A 58 -4.74 -7.08 -12.81
CA GLY A 58 -5.62 -7.39 -11.70
C GLY A 58 -4.95 -7.32 -10.32
N LEU A 59 -3.95 -6.46 -10.15
CA LEU A 59 -3.13 -6.33 -8.93
C LEU A 59 -3.47 -5.03 -8.18
N ASP A 60 -3.56 -5.13 -6.86
CA ASP A 60 -3.55 -3.94 -6.00
C ASP A 60 -2.14 -3.35 -5.93
N LEU A 61 -2.02 -2.06 -5.63
CA LEU A 61 -0.74 -1.35 -5.60
C LEU A 61 -0.47 -0.67 -4.27
N LEU A 62 0.75 -0.81 -3.77
CA LEU A 62 1.33 0.08 -2.76
C LEU A 62 2.41 0.94 -3.40
N LEU A 63 2.19 2.25 -3.43
CA LEU A 63 3.15 3.22 -3.94
C LEU A 63 3.83 3.94 -2.78
N LEU A 64 5.05 3.53 -2.44
CA LEU A 64 5.84 4.15 -1.37
C LEU A 64 6.51 5.42 -1.89
N ARG A 65 6.27 6.55 -1.23
CA ARG A 65 6.86 7.85 -1.60
C ARG A 65 8.22 8.02 -0.91
N SER A 66 9.30 7.66 -1.61
CA SER A 66 10.68 7.87 -1.14
C SER A 66 11.04 9.36 -1.21
N GLY A 67 10.95 10.07 -0.10
CA GLY A 67 11.22 11.50 -0.02
C GLY A 67 10.17 12.28 0.77
N ALA A 68 9.02 11.67 1.07
CA ALA A 68 8.08 12.23 2.02
C ALA A 68 8.63 12.07 3.45
N TRP A 69 8.58 13.15 4.23
CA TRP A 69 8.78 13.12 5.68
C TRP A 69 7.55 13.70 6.39
N PRO A 70 6.80 12.90 7.18
CA PRO A 70 7.02 11.48 7.46
C PRO A 70 6.82 10.59 6.23
N GLN A 71 7.36 9.36 6.28
CA GLN A 71 7.21 8.39 5.19
C GLN A 71 5.72 8.09 4.96
N SER A 72 5.25 8.32 3.75
CA SER A 72 3.88 8.03 3.33
C SER A 72 3.82 7.11 2.12
N LEU A 73 2.62 6.59 1.85
CA LEU A 73 2.32 5.73 0.73
C LEU A 73 0.91 5.98 0.22
N ASP A 74 0.66 5.58 -1.02
CA ASP A 74 -0.67 5.50 -1.61
C ASP A 74 -1.03 4.04 -1.87
N ILE A 75 -2.33 3.77 -1.90
CA ILE A 75 -2.90 2.42 -2.10
C ILE A 75 -3.89 2.49 -3.25
N HIS A 76 -3.72 1.65 -4.28
CA HIS A 76 -4.70 1.48 -5.34
C HIS A 76 -5.37 0.13 -5.22
N PHE A 77 -6.70 0.11 -5.21
CA PHE A 77 -7.49 -1.12 -5.27
C PHE A 77 -7.99 -1.34 -6.70
N HIS A 78 -7.45 -2.33 -7.42
CA HIS A 78 -7.76 -2.53 -8.84
C HIS A 78 -9.27 -2.77 -9.07
N ARG A 79 -9.92 -3.53 -8.18
CA ARG A 79 -11.36 -3.84 -8.30
C ARG A 79 -12.24 -2.61 -8.12
N ARG A 80 -11.77 -1.64 -7.33
CA ARG A 80 -12.51 -0.41 -7.01
C ARG A 80 -12.11 0.74 -7.91
N ARG A 81 -10.98 0.62 -8.63
CA ARG A 81 -10.33 1.68 -9.41
C ARG A 81 -10.19 2.97 -8.61
N GLU A 82 -9.84 2.81 -7.35
CA GLU A 82 -9.81 3.88 -6.35
C GLU A 82 -8.42 3.95 -5.71
N TRP A 83 -7.92 5.18 -5.61
CA TRP A 83 -6.74 5.49 -4.82
C TRP A 83 -7.13 5.95 -3.43
N LEU A 84 -6.48 5.36 -2.43
CA LEU A 84 -6.35 5.92 -1.10
C LEU A 84 -4.99 6.61 -1.01
N VAL A 85 -4.98 7.88 -0.61
CA VAL A 85 -3.79 8.74 -0.69
C VAL A 85 -3.34 9.20 0.68
N ASP A 86 -2.03 9.37 0.84
CA ASP A 86 -1.42 9.86 2.08
C ASP A 86 -1.69 8.95 3.29
N TYR A 87 -1.30 7.68 3.14
CA TYR A 87 -1.36 6.68 4.18
C TYR A 87 0.02 6.47 4.81
N ARG A 88 0.03 5.93 6.02
CA ARG A 88 1.25 5.48 6.71
C ARG A 88 1.07 4.06 7.23
N SER A 89 2.18 3.38 7.44
CA SER A 89 2.17 2.08 8.11
C SER A 89 2.05 2.22 9.64
N ALA A 90 1.37 1.28 10.28
CA ALA A 90 1.25 1.13 11.72
C ALA A 90 1.15 -0.36 12.08
N TRP A 91 1.64 -0.73 13.26
CA TRP A 91 1.48 -2.09 13.78
C TRP A 91 0.41 -2.10 14.87
N PHE A 92 -0.56 -3.01 14.77
CA PHE A 92 -1.60 -3.21 15.77
C PHE A 92 -2.02 -4.68 15.80
N ASP A 93 -2.11 -5.25 17.00
CA ASP A 93 -2.50 -6.66 17.22
C ASP A 93 -1.64 -7.63 16.37
N ASP A 94 -0.32 -7.39 16.37
CA ASP A 94 0.68 -8.12 15.57
C ASP A 94 0.38 -8.18 14.07
N ARG A 95 -0.31 -7.15 13.55
CA ARG A 95 -0.62 -7.02 12.13
C ARG A 95 -0.17 -5.67 11.61
N LEU A 96 0.22 -5.65 10.33
CA LEU A 96 0.50 -4.43 9.60
C LEU A 96 -0.80 -3.78 9.12
N TRP A 97 -0.94 -2.50 9.42
CA TRP A 97 -2.03 -1.64 8.99
C TRP A 97 -1.48 -0.46 8.20
N PHE A 98 -2.28 0.03 7.27
CA PHE A 98 -2.12 1.32 6.63
C PHE A 98 -3.27 2.22 7.06
N MET A 99 -2.92 3.37 7.64
CA MET A 99 -3.87 4.31 8.21
C MET A 99 -3.77 5.64 7.47
N PRO A 100 -4.89 6.34 7.24
CA PRO A 100 -4.85 7.67 6.64
C PRO A 100 -4.06 8.62 7.55
N MET A 101 -3.28 9.52 6.95
CA MET A 101 -2.55 10.53 7.71
C MET A 101 -3.48 11.62 8.27
N LEU A 102 -4.57 11.92 7.56
CA LEU A 102 -5.60 12.87 7.98
C LEU A 102 -6.79 12.13 8.59
N GLU A 103 -7.38 12.67 9.65
CA GLU A 103 -8.62 12.14 10.24
C GLU A 103 -9.84 12.65 9.48
N ASP A 104 -10.01 12.20 8.24
CA ASP A 104 -11.08 12.64 7.34
C ASP A 104 -12.15 11.55 7.09
N GLY A 105 -12.21 10.55 7.97
CA GLY A 105 -13.16 9.44 7.87
C GLY A 105 -12.79 8.38 6.82
N GLN A 106 -11.60 8.50 6.22
CA GLN A 106 -11.06 7.49 5.32
C GLN A 106 -10.84 6.13 6.01
N PRO A 107 -11.03 5.00 5.28
CA PRO A 107 -10.91 3.67 5.85
C PRO A 107 -9.47 3.32 6.25
N GLY A 108 -9.32 2.46 7.25
CA GLY A 108 -8.04 1.77 7.49
C GLY A 108 -7.89 0.60 6.52
N VAL A 109 -6.65 0.24 6.18
CA VAL A 109 -6.36 -0.96 5.39
C VAL A 109 -5.50 -1.90 6.20
N ARG A 110 -5.90 -3.15 6.35
CA ARG A 110 -5.05 -4.18 6.94
C ARG A 110 -4.33 -4.94 5.84
N ALA A 111 -3.01 -5.09 5.97
CA ALA A 111 -2.25 -5.94 5.09
C ALA A 111 -2.20 -7.38 5.64
N SER A 112 -2.22 -8.35 4.74
CA SER A 112 -2.10 -9.77 5.07
C SER A 112 -1.44 -10.53 3.93
N THR A 113 -1.08 -11.79 4.19
CA THR A 113 -0.53 -12.70 3.18
C THR A 113 -1.49 -12.98 2.03
N GLU A 114 -2.80 -12.75 2.23
CA GLU A 114 -3.87 -12.96 1.25
C GLU A 114 -4.30 -11.67 0.54
N GLY A 115 -3.69 -10.53 0.89
CA GLY A 115 -3.96 -9.24 0.27
C GLY A 115 -4.39 -8.15 1.25
N LEU A 116 -4.94 -7.08 0.68
CA LEU A 116 -5.36 -5.88 1.38
C LEU A 116 -6.85 -5.92 1.74
N ILE A 117 -7.17 -5.59 3.00
CA ILE A 117 -8.55 -5.64 3.50
C ILE A 117 -8.94 -4.26 4.02
N LEU A 118 -10.01 -3.69 3.48
CA LEU A 118 -10.57 -2.41 3.90
C LEU A 118 -11.38 -2.54 5.19
N PHE A 119 -11.15 -1.62 6.12
CA PHE A 119 -11.90 -1.50 7.37
C PHE A 119 -12.53 -0.10 7.46
N PRO A 120 -13.85 -0.01 7.67
CA PRO A 120 -14.51 1.28 7.81
C PRO A 120 -14.00 2.05 9.04
N CYS A 121 -13.85 3.37 8.88
CA CYS A 121 -13.35 4.28 9.92
C CYS A 121 -14.24 4.38 11.17
N THR A 122 -15.43 3.77 11.17
CA THR A 122 -16.40 3.80 12.27
C THR A 122 -16.02 2.94 13.48
N SER A 123 -14.95 2.16 13.40
CA SER A 123 -14.49 1.38 14.54
C SER A 123 -13.88 2.30 15.60
N GLN A 124 -14.61 2.54 16.71
CA GLN A 124 -14.13 3.25 17.91
C GLN A 124 -12.75 2.79 18.42
N LYS A 125 -12.34 1.58 18.03
CA LYS A 125 -11.00 1.02 18.27
C LYS A 125 -9.86 1.70 17.51
N MET A 126 -10.11 2.47 16.45
CA MET A 126 -9.07 3.12 15.64
C MET A 126 -8.80 4.58 16.05
N LEU A 127 -9.73 5.23 16.75
CA LEU A 127 -9.64 6.62 17.23
C LEU A 127 -8.45 6.93 18.17
N PRO A 128 -7.98 6.02 19.06
CA PRO A 128 -6.85 6.33 19.95
C PRO A 128 -5.50 6.50 19.23
N PHE A 129 -5.41 6.11 17.95
CA PHE A 129 -4.14 5.92 17.25
C PHE A 129 -3.82 7.01 16.22
N ALA A 130 -4.72 7.97 16.03
CA ALA A 130 -4.40 9.22 15.36
C ALA A 130 -3.49 10.14 16.20
N GLY A 131 -3.15 9.75 17.43
CA GLY A 131 -2.29 10.53 18.33
C GLY A 131 -1.06 9.80 18.89
N ARG A 132 -0.87 8.49 18.62
CA ARG A 132 0.31 7.74 19.09
C ARG A 132 1.06 7.13 17.91
N TRP A 133 2.11 7.84 17.54
CA TRP A 133 3.04 7.50 16.47
C TRP A 133 4.16 6.59 16.98
N ALA A 134 4.59 5.62 16.17
CA ALA A 134 5.88 5.01 16.37
C ALA A 134 6.95 6.06 16.04
N ALA A 135 7.79 6.37 17.03
CA ALA A 135 8.98 7.22 16.87
C ALA A 135 10.01 6.57 15.94
#